data_AF-A0A7W0KAV7-F1
#
_entry.id   AF-A0A7W0KAV7-F1
#
_cell.length_a   1.000
_cell.length_b   1.000
_cell.length_c   1.000
_cell.angle_alpha   90.00
_cell.angle_beta   90.00
_cell.angle_gamma   90.00
#
_symmetry.space_group_name_H-M   'P 1'
#
loop_
_entity.id
_entity.type
_entity.pdbx_description
1 polymer ?
#
loop_
_entity_poly.entity_id
_entity_poly.type
_entity_poly.pdbx_seq_one_letter_code
_entity_poly.pdbx_strand_id
1 'polypeptide(L)'
;MEGGVGVDRKAGAYRVSTNVVLTRQTEPDAVNGDRTHTTLVGSLDRSFASDTRHVRLLAVYNPGEQSAFARLIATLNLRDNVQLAASGGWFTGQGDDSLSLLATRDFAYARLKVFF
;
A
#
# COMPACT_ATOMS: atom_id res chain seq x y z
N MET A 1 10.40 -18.51 5.80
CA MET A 1 9.11 -19.04 5.27
C MET A 1 8.11 -17.91 5.29
N GLU A 2 7.32 -17.76 4.24
CA GLU A 2 6.30 -16.70 4.12
C GLU A 2 4.91 -17.33 4.04
N GLY A 3 3.95 -16.75 4.74
CA GLY A 3 2.56 -17.19 4.73
C GLY A 3 1.62 -16.02 5.00
N GLY A 4 0.48 -15.98 4.32
CA GLY A 4 -0.47 -14.89 4.50
C GLY A 4 -1.92 -15.32 4.31
N VAL A 5 -2.82 -14.59 4.96
CA VAL A 5 -4.27 -14.77 4.85
C VAL A 5 -4.90 -13.40 4.66
N GLY A 6 -5.93 -13.33 3.82
CA GLY A 6 -6.61 -12.07 3.57
C GLY A 6 -8.07 -12.23 3.23
N VAL A 7 -8.77 -11.11 3.33
CA VAL A 7 -10.18 -10.95 2.99
C VAL A 7 -10.26 -9.88 1.92
N ASP A 8 -10.98 -10.16 0.84
CA ASP A 8 -11.32 -9.20 -0.20
C ASP A 8 -12.85 -9.14 -0.33
N ARG A 9 -13.41 -7.94 -0.26
CA ARG A 9 -14.86 -7.73 -0.33
C ARG A 9 -15.17 -6.58 -1.26
N LYS A 10 -16.06 -6.84 -2.23
CA LYS A 10 -16.65 -5.82 -3.10
C LYS A 10 -18.08 -5.50 -2.63
N ALA A 11 -18.39 -4.22 -2.50
CA ALA A 11 -19.72 -3.72 -2.16
C ALA A 11 -20.06 -2.50 -3.05
N GLY A 12 -20.84 -2.74 -4.10
CA GLY A 12 -21.16 -1.72 -5.09
C GLY A 12 -19.90 -1.15 -5.76
N ALA A 13 -19.69 0.15 -5.60
CA ALA A 13 -18.54 0.87 -6.16
C ALA A 13 -17.28 0.84 -5.26
N TYR A 14 -17.34 0.15 -4.13
CA TYR A 14 -16.22 -0.02 -3.21
C TYR A 14 -15.66 -1.43 -3.30
N ARG A 15 -14.35 -1.56 -3.18
CA ARG A 15 -13.65 -2.82 -2.92
C ARG A 15 -12.68 -2.58 -1.78
N VAL A 16 -12.72 -3.45 -0.78
CA VAL A 16 -11.85 -3.38 0.39
C VAL A 16 -11.13 -4.71 0.48
N SER A 17 -9.82 -4.67 0.59
CA SER A 17 -8.99 -5.87 0.76
C SER A 17 -8.09 -5.67 1.97
N THR A 18 -7.94 -6.69 2.79
CA THR A 18 -7.04 -6.68 3.95
C THR A 18 -6.33 -8.01 4.01
N ASN A 19 -5.01 -7.98 4.04
CA ASN A 19 -4.14 -9.14 4.07
C ASN A 19 -3.21 -9.02 5.27
N VAL A 20 -2.94 -10.15 5.90
CA VAL A 20 -1.90 -10.29 6.93
C VAL A 20 -0.83 -11.19 6.33
N VAL A 21 0.40 -10.71 6.29
CA VAL A 21 1.56 -11.45 5.78
C VAL A 21 2.54 -11.66 6.92
N LEU A 22 2.91 -12.91 7.15
CA LEU A 22 3.93 -13.33 8.10
C LEU A 22 5.18 -13.71 7.31
N THR A 23 6.29 -13.06 7.61
CA THR A 23 7.59 -13.33 7.01
C THR A 23 8.52 -13.81 8.11
N ARG A 24 8.92 -15.07 8.05
CA ARG A 24 9.97 -15.62 8.91
C ARG A 24 11.30 -15.59 8.15
N GLN A 25 12.23 -14.74 8.57
CA GLN A 25 13.60 -14.77 8.08
C GLN A 25 14.44 -15.65 9.00
N THR A 26 15.05 -16.69 8.42
CA THR A 26 16.03 -17.53 9.11
C THR A 26 17.41 -17.07 8.65
N GLU A 27 18.06 -16.21 9.44
CA GLU A 27 19.45 -15.84 9.18
C GLU A 27 20.37 -17.01 9.58
N PRO A 28 21.29 -17.46 8.72
CA PRO A 28 22.12 -18.64 9.00
C PRO A 28 23.22 -18.43 10.06
N ASP A 29 23.30 -17.26 10.72
CA ASP A 29 24.42 -16.91 11.60
C ASP A 29 24.03 -16.19 12.91
N ALA A 30 22.77 -16.29 13.33
CA ALA A 30 22.33 -15.75 14.61
C ALA A 30 22.33 -16.84 15.70
N VAL A 31 23.30 -16.77 16.62
CA VAL A 31 23.38 -17.60 17.84
C VAL A 31 22.13 -17.51 18.73
N ASN A 32 21.23 -16.55 18.47
CA ASN A 32 19.91 -16.43 19.10
C ASN A 32 18.92 -15.73 18.17
N GLY A 33 17.83 -16.42 17.83
CA GLY A 33 16.53 -15.77 17.57
C GLY A 33 16.00 -15.89 16.14
N ASP A 34 15.04 -16.79 15.97
CA ASP A 34 14.09 -16.78 14.84
C ASP A 34 13.34 -15.43 14.85
N ARG A 35 13.67 -14.51 13.92
CA ARG A 35 12.97 -13.22 13.82
C ARG A 35 11.75 -13.39 12.91
N THR A 36 10.57 -13.36 13.54
CA THR A 36 9.29 -13.39 12.83
C THR A 36 8.79 -11.96 12.63
N HIS A 37 8.75 -11.49 11.39
CA HIS A 37 8.15 -10.22 11.02
C HIS A 37 6.67 -10.41 10.65
N THR A 38 5.82 -9.53 11.14
CA THR A 38 4.40 -9.50 10.80
C THR A 38 4.11 -8.20 10.08
N THR A 39 3.53 -8.28 8.89
CA THR A 39 3.15 -7.12 8.08
C THR A 39 1.66 -7.18 7.76
N LEU A 40 0.94 -6.15 8.15
CA LEU A 40 -0.47 -5.95 7.82
C LEU A 40 -0.57 -5.08 6.57
N VAL A 41 -1.28 -5.55 5.55
CA VAL A 41 -1.47 -4.85 4.28
C VAL A 41 -2.96 -4.65 4.02
N GLY A 42 -3.41 -3.40 4.05
CA GLY A 42 -4.78 -3.01 3.70
C GLY A 42 -4.82 -2.27 2.37
N SER A 43 -5.94 -2.41 1.65
CA SER A 43 -6.26 -1.56 0.52
C SER A 43 -7.76 -1.27 0.46
N LEU A 44 -8.11 -0.07 0.00
CA LEU A 44 -9.46 0.38 -0.23
C LEU A 44 -9.53 1.08 -1.58
N ASP A 45 -10.35 0.52 -2.46
CA ASP A 45 -10.63 1.02 -3.79
C ASP A 45 -12.06 1.55 -3.85
N ARG A 46 -12.24 2.70 -4.48
CA ARG A 46 -13.56 3.26 -4.77
C ARG A 46 -13.60 3.86 -6.17
N SER A 47 -14.55 3.40 -6.96
CA SER A 47 -14.94 4.02 -8.22
C SER A 47 -16.11 4.98 -8.01
N PHE A 48 -16.16 6.07 -8.78
CA PHE A 48 -17.26 7.02 -8.80
C PHE A 48 -17.66 7.34 -10.24
N ALA A 49 -18.89 7.86 -10.41
CA ALA A 49 -19.40 8.45 -11.64
C ALA A 49 -19.09 7.60 -12.89
N SER A 50 -19.62 6.37 -12.92
CA SER A 50 -19.45 5.43 -14.03
C SER A 50 -17.97 5.16 -14.41
N ASP A 51 -17.11 4.93 -13.41
CA ASP A 51 -15.68 4.63 -13.60
C ASP A 51 -14.85 5.80 -14.17
N THR A 52 -15.35 7.03 -14.10
CA THR A 52 -14.55 8.21 -14.49
C THR A 52 -13.59 8.65 -13.39
N ARG A 53 -13.82 8.25 -12.14
CA ARG A 53 -12.95 8.61 -11.01
C ARG A 53 -12.67 7.39 -10.15
N HIS A 54 -11.41 7.15 -9.86
CA HIS A 54 -10.98 6.04 -9.02
C HIS A 54 -10.10 6.57 -7.90
N VAL A 55 -10.32 6.07 -6.70
CA VAL A 55 -9.47 6.34 -5.55
C VAL A 55 -9.05 5.01 -4.96
N ARG A 56 -7.74 4.83 -4.79
CA ARG A 56 -7.14 3.68 -4.11
C ARG A 56 -6.30 4.19 -2.94
N LEU A 57 -6.61 3.69 -1.75
CA LEU A 57 -5.77 3.82 -0.57
C LEU A 57 -5.09 2.47 -0.34
N LEU A 58 -3.77 2.48 -0.15
CA LEU A 58 -2.97 1.33 0.27
C LEU A 58 -2.38 1.69 1.63
N ALA A 59 -2.39 0.76 2.57
CA ALA A 59 -1.79 0.94 3.87
C ALA A 59 -0.99 -0.32 4.24
N VAL A 60 0.20 -0.13 4.77
CA VAL A 60 1.07 -1.19 5.27
C VAL A 60 1.43 -0.82 6.71
N TYR A 61 1.32 -1.78 7.63
CA TYR A 61 1.65 -1.57 9.03
C TYR A 61 2.44 -2.77 9.56
N ASN A 62 3.58 -2.50 10.17
CA ASN A 62 4.42 -3.48 10.84
C ASN A 62 4.34 -3.23 12.36
N PRO A 63 3.55 -4.02 13.11
CA PRO A 63 3.46 -3.87 14.56
C PRO A 63 4.79 -4.15 15.29
N GLY A 64 5.66 -4.99 14.72
CA GLY A 64 6.96 -5.32 15.35
C GLY A 64 7.91 -4.13 15.40
N GLU A 65 7.85 -3.25 14.39
CA GLU A 65 8.72 -2.07 14.26
C GLU A 65 7.98 -0.76 14.56
N GLN A 66 6.69 -0.83 14.90
CA GLN A 66 5.80 0.33 15.06
C GLN A 66 5.88 1.29 13.86
N SER A 67 5.98 0.73 12.64
CA SER A 67 6.10 1.49 11.40
C SER A 67 4.87 1.30 10.52
N ALA A 68 4.45 2.38 9.85
CA ALA A 68 3.32 2.38 8.95
C ALA A 68 3.62 3.22 7.70
N PHE A 69 3.07 2.77 6.59
CA PHE A 69 3.12 3.45 5.31
C PHE A 69 1.71 3.51 4.73
N ALA A 70 1.28 4.68 4.29
CA ALA A 70 0.02 4.86 3.59
C ALA A 70 0.25 5.51 2.23
N ARG A 71 -0.46 5.05 1.21
CA ARG A 71 -0.40 5.61 -0.14
C ARG A 71 -1.80 5.82 -0.69
N LEU A 72 -2.10 7.07 -1.04
CA LEU A 72 -3.31 7.44 -1.75
C LEU A 72 -3.00 7.60 -3.24
N ILE A 73 -3.85 7.03 -4.09
CA ILE A 73 -3.80 7.16 -5.54
C ILE A 73 -5.20 7.59 -5.99
N ALA A 74 -5.29 8.75 -6.62
CA ALA A 74 -6.51 9.24 -7.25
C ALA A 74 -6.32 9.28 -8.76
N THR A 75 -7.29 8.77 -9.51
CA THR A 75 -7.31 8.82 -10.98
C THR A 75 -8.61 9.46 -11.43
N LEU A 76 -8.52 10.40 -12.36
CA LEU A 76 -9.61 11.17 -12.93
C LEU A 76 -9.51 11.08 -14.45
N ASN A 77 -10.52 10.49 -15.07
CA ASN A 77 -10.73 10.54 -16.51
C ASN A 77 -11.53 11.81 -16.81
N LEU A 78 -10.90 12.81 -17.44
CA LEU A 78 -11.48 14.12 -17.69
C LEU A 78 -12.31 14.15 -18.97
N ARG A 79 -11.79 13.50 -20.02
CA ARG A 79 -12.40 13.28 -21.34
C ARG A 79 -11.89 11.94 -21.87
N ASP A 80 -12.47 11.45 -22.96
CA ASP A 80 -12.19 10.12 -23.55
C ASP A 80 -10.69 9.82 -23.75
N ASN A 81 -9.87 10.86 -23.89
CA ASN A 81 -8.44 10.75 -24.18
C ASN A 81 -7.52 11.33 -23.11
N VAL A 82 -8.04 11.80 -21.97
CA VAL A 82 -7.22 12.47 -20.95
C VAL A 82 -7.46 11.88 -19.57
N GLN A 83 -6.40 11.34 -18.97
CA GLN A 83 -6.39 10.79 -17.63
C GLN A 83 -5.38 11.55 -16.76
N LEU A 84 -5.85 12.07 -15.63
CA LEU A 84 -5.02 12.65 -14.58
C LEU A 84 -4.93 11.66 -13.42
N ALA A 85 -3.71 11.30 -13.02
CA ALA A 85 -3.45 10.48 -11.85
C ALA A 85 -2.62 11.27 -10.85
N ALA A 86 -3.05 11.34 -9.60
CA ALA A 86 -2.28 11.87 -8.48
C ALA A 86 -1.96 10.73 -7.51
N SER A 87 -0.75 10.70 -6.96
CA SER A 87 -0.36 9.75 -5.93
C SER A 87 0.44 10.47 -4.85
N GLY A 88 0.13 10.16 -3.61
CA GLY A 88 0.90 10.60 -2.45
C GLY A 88 1.16 9.42 -1.51
N GLY A 89 2.34 9.39 -0.92
CA GLY A 89 2.74 8.42 0.09
C GLY A 89 3.19 9.13 1.36
N TRP A 90 2.74 8.62 2.50
CA TRP A 90 3.12 9.09 3.82
C TRP A 90 3.70 7.95 4.64
N PHE A 91 4.83 8.19 5.27
CA PHE A 91 5.43 7.25 6.20
C PHE A 91 5.36 7.76 7.64
N THR A 92 5.21 6.85 8.60
CA THR A 92 5.32 7.16 10.03
C THR A 92 5.91 5.96 10.77
N GLY A 93 6.89 6.18 11.65
CA GLY A 93 7.54 5.10 12.42
C GLY A 93 9.02 5.33 12.68
N GLN A 94 9.60 4.47 13.53
CA GLN A 94 10.99 4.58 14.01
C GLN A 94 11.82 3.30 13.74
N GLY A 95 11.43 2.48 12.75
CA GLY A 95 12.08 1.21 12.43
C GLY A 95 13.28 1.33 11.47
N ASP A 96 14.37 0.63 11.79
CA ASP A 96 15.67 0.72 11.10
C ASP A 96 15.85 -0.21 9.89
N ASP A 97 14.83 -0.97 9.43
CA ASP A 97 15.02 -1.79 8.22
C ASP A 97 13.78 -1.98 7.31
N SER A 98 14.04 -2.24 6.02
CA SER A 98 13.13 -2.45 4.86
C SER A 98 12.05 -1.39 4.58
N LEU A 99 11.21 -1.04 5.56
CA LEU A 99 10.30 0.10 5.47
C LEU A 99 11.07 1.42 5.51
N SER A 100 12.27 1.42 6.10
CA SER A 100 13.14 2.60 6.23
C SER A 100 13.63 3.18 4.88
N LEU A 101 13.72 2.34 3.84
CA LEU A 101 14.02 2.78 2.46
C LEU A 101 12.83 3.46 1.76
N LEU A 102 11.59 3.12 2.14
CA LEU A 102 10.38 3.87 1.77
C LEU A 102 10.14 5.07 2.72
N ALA A 103 10.69 5.03 3.94
CA ALA A 103 10.52 6.02 4.99
C ALA A 103 11.25 7.33 4.75
N THR A 104 12.32 7.32 3.95
CA THR A 104 13.17 8.50 3.80
C THR A 104 12.49 9.64 3.03
N ARG A 105 11.30 9.42 2.45
CA ARG A 105 10.60 10.48 1.73
C ARG A 105 9.11 10.22 1.60
N ASP A 106 8.33 11.01 2.35
CA ASP A 106 7.00 11.37 1.90
C ASP A 106 7.09 11.85 0.45
N PHE A 107 6.22 11.34 -0.41
CA PHE A 107 6.25 11.69 -1.82
C PHE A 107 4.87 12.12 -2.28
N ALA A 108 4.84 13.04 -3.23
CA ALA A 108 3.65 13.42 -3.95
C ALA A 108 4.02 13.63 -5.41
N TYR A 109 3.23 13.05 -6.32
CA TYR A 109 3.37 13.30 -7.74
C TYR A 109 2.02 13.28 -8.44
N ALA A 110 1.93 14.02 -9.54
CA ALA A 110 0.83 13.97 -10.48
C ALA A 110 1.36 13.56 -11.85
N ARG A 111 0.56 12.80 -12.58
CA ARG A 111 0.85 12.32 -13.92
C ARG A 111 -0.37 12.56 -14.79
N LEU A 112 -0.19 13.30 -15.86
CA LEU A 112 -1.17 13.45 -16.92
C LEU A 112 -0.83 12.46 -18.04
N LYS A 113 -1.82 11.70 -18.51
CA LYS A 113 -1.74 10.84 -19.69
C LYS A 113 -2.73 11.34 -20.71
N VAL A 114 -2.24 11.53 -21.93
CA VAL A 114 -3.06 11.86 -23.10
C VAL A 114 -2.92 10.72 -24.09
N PHE A 115 -4.05 10.14 -24.48
CA PHE A 115 -4.14 9.07 -25.47
C PHE A 115 -4.47 9.70 -26.83
N PHE A 116 -3.75 9.30 -27.87
CA PHE A 116 -3.93 9.77 -29.25
C PHE A 116 -4.29 8.59 -30.14
#